data_AF-A0A944JUZ5-F1
#
_entry.id   AF-A0A944JUZ5-F1
#
_cell.length_a   1.000
_cell.length_b   1.000
_cell.length_c   1.000
_cell.angle_alpha   90.00
_cell.angle_beta   90.00
_cell.angle_gamma   90.00
#
_symmetry.space_group_name_H-M   'P 1'
#
loop_
_entity.id
_entity.type
_entity.pdbx_description
1 polymer ?
#
loop_
_entity_poly.entity_id
_entity_poly.type
_entity_poly.pdbx_seq_one_letter_code
_entity_poly.pdbx_strand_id
1 'polypeptide(L)'
;MSFNSLEALRAAGVLGGTMAPALEEFYASLTPEETHVLISTKTRLAAILPDVAAHSQEWSSPEATKEGFDAAMLCACGVWSGSGHAAE
;
A
#
# COMPACT_ATOMS: atom_id res chain seq x y z
N MET A 1 -5.36 3.27 28.77
CA MET A 1 -5.50 4.00 27.49
C MET A 1 -5.80 2.96 26.42
N SER A 2 -6.88 3.13 25.66
CA SER A 2 -7.16 2.27 24.50
C SER A 2 -6.17 2.59 23.38
N PHE A 3 -5.65 1.57 22.72
CA PHE A 3 -4.80 1.75 21.56
C PHE A 3 -5.57 2.43 20.43
N ASN A 4 -4.96 3.41 19.76
CA ASN A 4 -5.51 4.11 18.60
C ASN A 4 -4.65 3.80 17.37
N SER A 5 -5.11 2.84 16.58
CA SER A 5 -4.46 2.39 15.34
C SER A 5 -4.31 3.50 14.31
N LEU A 6 -5.33 4.35 14.12
CA LEU A 6 -5.28 5.47 13.18
C LEU A 6 -4.16 6.46 13.51
N GLU A 7 -4.02 6.81 14.78
CA GLU A 7 -2.97 7.73 15.23
C GLU A 7 -1.58 7.10 15.07
N ALA A 8 -1.43 5.83 15.46
CA ALA A 8 -0.17 5.10 15.29
C ALA A 8 0.25 5.00 13.81
N LEU A 9 -0.68 4.69 12.91
CA LEU A 9 -0.42 4.58 11.48
C LEU A 9 -0.10 5.93 10.83
N ARG A 10 -0.76 7.01 11.25
CA ARG A 10 -0.43 8.38 10.79
C ARG A 10 0.93 8.83 11.32
N ALA A 11 1.25 8.56 12.59
CA ALA A 11 2.56 8.89 13.17
C ALA A 11 3.71 8.12 12.48
N ALA A 12 3.47 6.88 12.07
CA ALA A 12 4.41 6.10 11.26
C ALA A 12 4.45 6.52 9.78
N GLY A 13 3.60 7.47 9.37
CA GLY A 13 3.43 7.93 7.99
C GLY A 13 2.95 6.83 7.04
N VAL A 14 2.29 5.79 7.54
CA VAL A 14 1.66 4.75 6.71
C VAL A 14 0.42 5.33 6.03
N LEU A 15 -0.35 6.12 6.78
CA LEU A 15 -1.50 6.86 6.26
C LEU A 15 -1.11 8.32 6.06
N GLY A 16 -1.47 8.87 4.90
CA GLY A 16 -1.27 10.28 4.55
C GLY A 16 -2.50 10.85 3.86
N GLY A 17 -2.69 12.16 3.99
CA GLY A 17 -3.78 12.89 3.33
C GLY A 17 -5.18 12.58 3.86
N THR A 18 -6.17 13.03 3.10
CA THR A 18 -7.59 12.75 3.35
C THR A 18 -7.98 11.38 2.79
N MET A 19 -8.69 10.58 3.59
CA MET A 19 -9.17 9.25 3.20
C MET A 19 -10.70 9.23 3.14
N ALA A 20 -11.26 8.24 2.44
CA ALA A 20 -12.69 7.99 2.46
C ALA A 20 -13.12 7.49 3.86
N PRO A 21 -14.34 7.82 4.36
CA PRO A 21 -14.78 7.45 5.70
C PRO A 21 -14.71 5.95 5.99
N ALA A 22 -15.11 5.11 5.03
CA ALA A 22 -15.05 3.65 5.16
C ALA A 22 -13.61 3.12 5.37
N LEU A 23 -12.62 3.80 4.78
CA LEU A 23 -11.23 3.43 4.92
C LEU A 23 -10.69 3.86 6.30
N GLU A 24 -11.13 5.01 6.81
CA GLU A 24 -10.79 5.45 8.17
C GLU A 24 -11.37 4.51 9.23
N GLU A 25 -12.62 4.08 9.07
CA GLU A 25 -13.28 3.11 9.95
C GLU A 25 -12.54 1.76 9.95
N PHE A 26 -12.16 1.26 8.77
CA PHE A 26 -11.37 0.05 8.65
C PHE A 26 -10.07 0.15 9.45
N TYR A 27 -9.26 1.20 9.22
CA TYR A 27 -8.00 1.37 9.94
C TYR A 27 -8.20 1.60 11.45
N ALA A 28 -9.28 2.26 11.86
CA ALA A 28 -9.63 2.45 13.26
C ALA A 28 -9.97 1.14 13.98
N SER A 29 -10.45 0.12 13.25
CA SER A 29 -10.82 -1.18 13.81
C SER A 29 -9.64 -2.16 13.97
N LEU A 30 -8.45 -1.81 13.48
CA LEU A 30 -7.28 -2.68 13.56
C LEU A 30 -6.81 -2.90 14.99
N THR A 31 -6.34 -4.12 15.24
CA THR A 31 -5.65 -4.48 16.48
C THR A 31 -4.25 -3.84 16.55
N PRO A 32 -3.66 -3.77 17.76
CA PRO A 32 -2.26 -3.36 17.93
C PRO A 32 -1.29 -4.18 17.07
N GLU A 33 -1.49 -5.50 16.99
CA GLU A 33 -0.62 -6.42 16.26
C GLU A 33 -0.69 -6.18 14.74
N GLU A 34 -1.89 -6.05 14.18
CA GLU A 34 -2.08 -5.74 12.76
C GLU A 34 -1.48 -4.38 12.40
N THR A 35 -1.67 -3.39 13.28
CA THR A 35 -1.08 -2.06 13.11
C THR A 35 0.45 -2.14 13.08
N HIS A 36 1.05 -2.92 14.00
CA HIS A 36 2.49 -3.12 14.02
C HIS A 36 3.01 -3.82 12.77
N VAL A 37 2.27 -4.81 12.25
CA VAL A 37 2.62 -5.48 10.99
C VAL A 37 2.68 -4.47 9.84
N LEU A 38 1.68 -3.59 9.70
CA LEU A 38 1.66 -2.57 8.64
C LEU A 38 2.85 -1.61 8.75
N ILE A 39 3.14 -1.12 9.96
CA ILE A 39 4.29 -0.23 10.21
C ILE A 39 5.60 -0.95 9.87
N SER A 40 5.77 -2.20 10.33
CA SER A 40 6.98 -2.98 10.07
C SER A 40 7.18 -3.26 8.58
N THR A 41 6.09 -3.48 7.85
CA THR A 41 6.11 -3.79 6.42
C THR A 41 6.57 -2.59 5.62
N LYS A 42 6.06 -1.37 5.92
CA LYS A 42 6.54 -0.13 5.30
C LYS A 42 8.06 0.02 5.45
N THR A 43 8.56 -0.15 6.67
CA THR A 43 10.00 -0.01 6.97
C THR A 43 10.83 -1.05 6.21
N ARG A 44 10.37 -2.30 6.14
CA ARG A 44 11.07 -3.37 5.42
C ARG A 44 11.07 -3.14 3.91
N LEU A 45 9.95 -2.69 3.35
CA LEU A 45 9.85 -2.39 1.91
C LEU A 45 10.83 -1.28 1.52
N ALA A 46 10.95 -0.22 2.32
CA ALA A 46 11.92 0.84 2.07
C ALA A 46 13.38 0.34 2.13
N ALA A 47 13.67 -0.64 2.99
CA ALA A 47 15.01 -1.22 3.10
C ALA A 47 15.35 -2.21 1.97
N ILE A 48 14.37 -3.01 1.53
CA ILE A 48 14.56 -4.04 0.50
C ILE A 48 14.48 -3.44 -0.92
N LEU A 49 13.61 -2.45 -1.10
CA LEU A 49 13.29 -1.83 -2.39
C LEU A 49 13.45 -0.30 -2.30
N PRO A 50 14.68 0.21 -2.09
CA PRO A 50 14.92 1.64 -1.90
C PRO A 50 14.49 2.46 -3.12
N ASP A 51 14.67 1.93 -4.33
CA ASP A 51 14.27 2.60 -5.57
C ASP A 51 12.73 2.74 -5.68
N VAL A 52 11.99 1.71 -5.26
CA VAL A 52 10.52 1.76 -5.23
C VAL A 52 10.05 2.82 -4.24
N ALA A 53 10.70 2.93 -3.08
CA ALA A 53 10.38 3.99 -2.11
C ALA A 53 10.68 5.38 -2.68
N ALA A 54 11.83 5.54 -3.36
CA ALA A 54 12.27 6.81 -3.95
C ALA A 54 11.34 7.31 -5.06
N HIS A 55 10.80 6.41 -5.90
CA HIS A 55 9.96 6.77 -7.05
C HIS A 55 8.46 6.50 -6.84
N SER A 56 8.05 6.09 -5.64
CA SER A 56 6.65 5.73 -5.33
C SER A 56 5.62 6.83 -5.61
N GLN A 57 6.03 8.10 -5.56
CA GLN A 57 5.16 9.25 -5.84
C GLN A 57 5.14 9.65 -7.33
N GLU A 58 6.10 9.16 -8.12
CA GLU A 58 6.23 9.45 -9.55
C GLU A 58 5.51 8.40 -10.41
N TRP A 59 5.33 7.19 -9.87
CA TRP A 59 4.63 6.11 -10.54
C TRP A 59 3.10 6.23 -10.39
N SER A 60 2.48 6.97 -11.31
CA SER A 60 1.02 6.94 -11.51
C SER A 60 0.55 5.75 -12.37
N SER A 61 1.46 5.12 -13.12
CA SER A 61 1.23 3.88 -13.88
C SER A 61 2.50 3.01 -13.93
N PRO A 62 2.37 1.68 -14.13
CA PRO A 62 3.53 0.81 -14.26
C PRO A 62 4.41 1.21 -15.44
N GLU A 63 5.73 1.20 -15.28
CA GLU A 63 6.66 1.61 -16.34
C GLU A 63 6.54 0.81 -17.63
N ALA A 64 6.15 -0.47 -17.53
CA ALA A 64 5.86 -1.34 -18.68
C ALA A 64 4.83 -0.74 -19.66
N THR A 65 3.88 0.09 -19.17
CA THR A 65 2.89 0.72 -20.04
C THR A 65 3.49 1.79 -20.96
N LYS A 66 4.65 2.35 -20.63
CA LYS A 66 5.33 3.37 -21.47
C LYS A 66 5.85 2.78 -22.77
N GLU A 67 6.22 1.50 -22.76
CA GLU A 67 6.72 0.75 -23.92
C GLU A 67 5.60 0.03 -24.67
N GLY A 68 4.33 0.36 -24.39
CA GLY A 68 3.16 -0.24 -25.05
C GLY A 68 2.84 -1.67 -24.60
N PHE A 69 3.50 -2.17 -23.55
CA PHE A 69 3.10 -3.43 -22.92
C PHE A 69 1.87 -3.20 -22.04
N ASP A 70 0.89 -4.08 -22.16
CA ASP A 70 -0.18 -4.15 -21.18
C ASP A 70 0.42 -4.58 -19.83
N ALA A 71 0.46 -3.66 -18.88
CA ALA A 71 0.98 -3.95 -17.55
C ALA A 71 0.16 -5.02 -16.82
N ALA A 72 -1.10 -5.27 -17.21
CA ALA A 72 -1.87 -6.40 -16.69
C ALA A 72 -1.27 -7.75 -17.10
N MET A 73 -0.56 -7.84 -18.24
CA MET A 73 0.11 -9.06 -18.68
C MET A 73 1.46 -9.31 -18.01
N LEU A 74 2.16 -8.26 -17.58
CA LEU A 74 3.55 -8.38 -17.07
C LEU A 74 3.68 -8.15 -15.58
N CYS A 75 2.87 -7.26 -15.01
CA CYS A 75 2.84 -7.09 -13.58
C CYS A 75 1.81 -8.07 -13.01
N ALA A 76 2.25 -8.97 -12.14
CA ALA A 76 1.40 -9.70 -11.20
C ALA A 76 0.63 -8.77 -10.22
N CYS A 77 0.49 -7.48 -10.55
CA CYS A 77 -0.32 -6.51 -9.84
C CYS A 77 -1.74 -7.00 -9.64
N GLY A 78 -2.35 -7.74 -10.59
CA GLY A 78 -3.67 -8.35 -10.39
C GLY A 78 -3.71 -9.40 -9.26
N VAL A 79 -2.59 -10.07 -9.00
CA VAL A 79 -2.43 -11.00 -7.87
C VAL A 79 -2.22 -10.24 -6.55
N TRP A 80 -1.56 -9.07 -6.60
CA TRP A 80 -1.26 -8.25 -5.41
C TRP A 80 -2.40 -7.27 -5.02
N SER A 81 -3.18 -6.78 -5.98
CA SER A 81 -4.27 -5.81 -5.75
C SER A 81 -5.59 -6.46 -5.36
N GLY A 82 -5.67 -7.80 -5.33
CA GLY A 82 -6.91 -8.54 -5.06
C GLY A 82 -7.98 -8.35 -6.15
N SER A 83 -7.68 -7.67 -7.25
CA SER A 83 -8.62 -7.40 -8.35
C SER A 83 -8.51 -8.40 -9.51
N GLY A 84 -7.67 -9.43 -9.38
CA GLY A 84 -7.46 -10.46 -10.40
C GLY A 84 -8.70 -11.32 -10.61
N HIS A 85 -9.59 -10.91 -11.51
CA HIS A 85 -10.30 -11.88 -12.33
C HIS A 85 -9.29 -12.37 -13.37
N ALA A 86 -9.00 -13.67 -13.35
CA ALA A 86 -8.30 -14.32 -14.45
C ALA A 86 -9.16 -14.10 -15.71
N ALA A 87 -8.61 -13.43 -16.71
CA ALA A 87 -9.22 -13.44 -18.04
C ALA A 87 -9.15 -14.88 -18.58
N GLU A 88 -10.30 -15.45 -18.92
CA GLU A 88 -10.42 -16.70 -19.68
C GLU A 88 -9.83 -16.58 -21.10
#